data_AF-A0AAV0XD54-F1
#
_entry.id   AF-A0AAV0XD54-F1
#
_cell.length_a   1.000
_cell.length_b   1.000
_cell.length_c   1.000
_cell.angle_alpha   90.00
_cell.angle_beta   90.00
_cell.angle_gamma   90.00
#
_symmetry.space_group_name_H-M   'P 1'
#
loop_
_entity.id
_entity.type
_entity.pdbx_description
1 polymer ?
#
loop_
_entity_poly.entity_id
_entity_poly.type
_entity_poly.pdbx_seq_one_letter_code
_entity_poly.pdbx_strand_id
1 'polypeptide(L)'
;MLEMSICEGKGIDIDLQNEIKLEENHWRLVLKAIIDIIMHLAMENSAFRGTDELVSNIGKSNQSGKFLNLVNLVSHYNEPLRIHLERHKKGSVTYFSHENVIK
;
A
#
# COMPACT_ATOMS: atom_id res chain seq x y z
N MET A 1 -10.28 22.68 31.78
CA MET A 1 -11.36 22.26 30.86
C MET A 1 -10.84 22.02 29.45
N LEU A 2 -9.97 22.89 28.89
CA LEU A 2 -9.34 22.71 27.57
C LEU A 2 -8.25 21.61 27.53
N GLU A 3 -7.44 21.47 28.59
CA GLU A 3 -6.36 20.46 28.59
C GLU A 3 -6.89 19.01 28.56
N MET A 4 -8.03 18.76 29.22
CA MET A 4 -8.70 17.45 29.16
C MET A 4 -9.24 17.13 27.76
N SER A 5 -9.70 18.13 27.00
CA SER A 5 -10.26 17.93 25.65
C SER A 5 -9.17 17.57 24.65
N ILE A 6 -7.96 18.10 24.82
CA ILE A 6 -6.78 17.77 24.01
C ILE A 6 -6.30 16.35 24.33
N CYS A 7 -6.24 15.97 25.61
CA CYS A 7 -5.85 14.62 26.02
C CYS A 7 -6.88 13.54 25.63
N GLU A 8 -8.17 13.89 25.57
CA GLU A 8 -9.26 12.98 25.17
C GLU A 8 -9.51 12.95 23.64
N GLY A 9 -8.88 13.84 22.87
CA GLY A 9 -9.11 13.94 21.42
C GLY A 9 -10.53 14.43 21.05
N LYS A 10 -11.19 15.17 21.94
CA LYS A 10 -12.56 15.71 21.76
C LYS A 10 -12.55 17.21 21.53
N GLY A 11 -11.65 17.67 20.67
CA GLY A 11 -11.60 19.07 20.23
C GLY A 11 -12.43 19.31 18.97
N ILE A 12 -12.39 20.55 18.46
CA ILE A 12 -12.98 20.96 17.16
C ILE A 12 -12.48 20.05 16.01
N ASP A 13 -11.31 19.44 16.20
CA ASP A 13 -10.59 18.65 15.21
C ASP A 13 -10.86 17.13 15.28
N ILE A 14 -11.90 16.70 16.00
CA ILE A 14 -12.16 15.26 16.21
C ILE A 14 -12.37 14.50 14.90
N ASP A 15 -13.02 15.11 13.92
CA ASP A 15 -13.25 14.49 12.60
C ASP A 15 -11.93 14.30 11.85
N LEU A 16 -11.05 15.31 11.85
CA LEU A 16 -9.71 15.19 11.25
C LEU A 16 -8.87 14.14 11.97
N GLN A 17 -8.91 14.10 13.30
CA GLN A 17 -8.21 13.08 14.08
C GLN A 17 -8.72 11.67 13.77
N ASN A 18 -10.02 11.51 13.54
CA ASN A 18 -10.60 10.25 13.12
C ASN A 18 -10.15 9.86 11.71
N GLU A 19 -10.11 10.79 10.76
CA GLU A 19 -9.58 10.55 9.42
C GLU A 19 -8.11 10.13 9.44
N ILE A 20 -7.28 10.81 10.24
CA ILE A 20 -5.87 10.46 10.43
C ILE A 20 -5.73 9.02 10.97
N LYS A 21 -6.51 8.67 12.01
CA LYS A 21 -6.49 7.31 12.58
C LYS A 21 -6.95 6.25 11.59
N LEU A 22 -7.95 6.55 10.75
CA LEU A 22 -8.42 5.64 9.71
C LEU A 22 -7.34 5.40 8.66
N GLU A 23 -6.66 6.46 8.21
CA GLU A 23 -5.57 6.36 7.24
C GLU A 23 -4.36 5.63 7.86
N GLU A 24 -4.01 5.91 9.11
CA GLU A 24 -2.96 5.19 9.84
C GLU A 24 -3.26 3.68 9.88
N ASN A 25 -4.48 3.31 10.24
CA ASN A 25 -4.90 1.91 10.28
C ASN A 25 -4.86 1.27 8.88
N HIS A 26 -5.29 1.99 7.84
CA HIS A 26 -5.18 1.55 6.45
C HIS A 26 -3.73 1.21 6.09
N TRP A 27 -2.78 2.12 6.34
CA TRP A 27 -1.36 1.89 6.05
C TRP A 27 -0.76 0.74 6.86
N ARG A 28 -1.14 0.59 8.14
CA ARG A 28 -0.70 -0.55 8.97
C ARG A 28 -1.14 -1.89 8.38
N LEU A 29 -2.38 -1.98 7.91
CA LEU A 29 -2.92 -3.21 7.30
C LEU A 29 -2.26 -3.50 5.95
N VAL A 30 -2.05 -2.49 5.13
CA VAL A 30 -1.34 -2.61 3.84
C VAL A 30 0.11 -3.07 4.06
N LEU A 31 0.82 -2.44 5.00
CA LEU A 31 2.21 -2.80 5.30
C LEU A 31 2.33 -4.24 5.80
N LYS A 32 1.40 -4.68 6.66
CA LYS A 32 1.38 -6.06 7.15
C LYS A 32 1.23 -7.05 5.99
N ALA A 33 0.30 -6.80 5.07
CA ALA A 33 0.11 -7.65 3.90
C ALA A 33 1.37 -7.70 3.02
N ILE A 34 2.05 -6.57 2.81
CA ILE A 34 3.30 -6.52 2.05
C ILE A 34 4.41 -7.32 2.75
N ILE A 35 4.54 -7.21 4.07
CA ILE A 35 5.52 -7.97 4.84
C ILE A 35 5.24 -9.48 4.73
N ASP A 36 3.99 -9.90 4.85
CA ASP A 36 3.62 -11.32 4.72
C ASP A 36 3.99 -11.87 3.33
N ILE A 37 3.75 -11.09 2.26
CA ILE A 37 4.17 -11.40 0.89
C ILE A 37 5.69 -11.53 0.79
N ILE A 38 6.43 -10.60 1.39
CA ILE A 38 7.90 -10.61 1.38
C ILE A 38 8.44 -11.84 2.12
N MET A 39 7.91 -12.13 3.30
CA MET A 39 8.29 -13.28 4.10
C MET A 39 8.05 -14.59 3.35
N HIS A 40 6.88 -14.74 2.72
CA HIS A 40 6.56 -15.92 1.93
C HIS A 40 7.59 -16.14 0.79
N LEU A 41 7.90 -15.10 0.02
CA LEU A 41 8.88 -15.19 -1.07
C LEU A 41 10.31 -15.43 -0.57
N ALA A 42 10.68 -14.83 0.57
CA ALA A 42 11.98 -15.04 1.19
C ALA A 42 12.15 -16.49 1.68
N MET A 43 11.11 -17.07 2.27
CA MET A 43 11.12 -18.47 2.73
C MET A 43 11.30 -19.45 1.57
N GLU A 44 10.75 -19.13 0.40
CA GLU A 44 10.91 -19.95 -0.82
C GLU A 44 12.22 -19.68 -1.57
N ASN A 45 13.07 -18.75 -1.10
CA ASN A 45 14.23 -18.24 -1.81
C ASN A 45 13.90 -17.80 -3.26
N SER A 46 12.70 -17.27 -3.44
CA SER A 46 12.14 -16.90 -4.74
C SER A 46 12.63 -15.53 -5.18
N ALA A 47 12.92 -15.37 -6.48
CA ALA A 47 13.20 -14.06 -7.04
C ALA A 47 11.95 -13.16 -6.92
N PHE A 48 12.12 -12.00 -6.30
CA PHE A 48 11.04 -11.03 -6.06
C PHE A 48 10.67 -10.28 -7.34
N ARG A 49 11.70 -9.86 -8.09
CA ARG A 49 11.58 -9.03 -9.29
C ARG A 49 11.41 -9.87 -10.55
N GLY A 50 10.78 -9.27 -11.56
CA GLY A 50 10.65 -9.80 -12.92
C GLY A 50 11.13 -8.75 -13.91
N THR A 51 10.99 -9.03 -15.20
CA THR A 51 11.43 -8.10 -16.26
C THR A 51 10.55 -6.84 -16.34
N ASP A 52 9.31 -6.92 -15.85
CA ASP A 52 8.36 -5.82 -15.79
C ASP A 52 8.11 -5.41 -14.33
N GLU A 53 8.46 -4.17 -13.98
CA GLU A 53 8.36 -3.62 -12.62
C GLU A 53 7.18 -2.65 -12.46
N LEU A 54 6.42 -2.36 -13.52
CA LEU A 54 5.38 -1.36 -13.50
C LEU A 54 4.13 -1.86 -12.76
N VAL A 55 3.70 -1.11 -11.73
CA VAL A 55 2.46 -1.37 -10.98
C VAL A 55 1.22 -1.36 -11.90
N SER A 56 1.24 -0.59 -12.98
CA SER A 56 0.17 -0.54 -13.99
C SER A 56 -0.03 -1.86 -14.76
N ASN A 57 0.99 -2.72 -14.75
CA ASN A 57 1.06 -3.98 -15.49
C ASN A 57 0.81 -5.21 -14.61
N ILE A 58 0.58 -5.00 -13.30
CA ILE A 58 0.15 -6.03 -12.36
C ILE A 58 -1.08 -6.77 -12.94
N GLY A 59 -0.95 -8.08 -13.12
CA GLY A 59 -2.02 -8.95 -13.66
C GLY A 59 -2.25 -8.85 -15.16
N LYS A 60 -1.44 -8.08 -15.91
CA LYS A 60 -1.53 -7.92 -17.38
C LYS A 60 -0.36 -8.55 -18.14
N SER A 61 0.82 -8.62 -17.53
CA SER A 61 2.01 -9.21 -18.15
C SER A 61 2.52 -10.41 -17.37
N ASN A 62 2.88 -11.48 -18.08
CA ASN A 62 3.54 -12.65 -17.50
C ASN A 62 5.01 -12.37 -17.10
N GLN A 63 5.46 -11.14 -17.33
CA GLN A 63 6.81 -10.65 -17.04
C GLN A 63 6.88 -9.94 -15.67
N SER A 64 5.72 -9.71 -15.04
CA SER A 64 5.63 -9.19 -13.68
C SER A 64 6.28 -10.18 -12.72
N GLY A 65 7.22 -9.70 -11.89
CA GLY A 65 7.92 -10.52 -10.90
C GLY A 65 6.98 -11.24 -9.93
N LYS A 66 7.47 -12.29 -9.25
CA LYS A 66 6.66 -13.06 -8.29
C LYS A 66 6.04 -12.18 -7.21
N PHE A 67 6.74 -11.11 -6.80
CA PHE A 67 6.21 -10.13 -5.86
C PHE A 67 4.93 -9.45 -6.38
N LEU A 68 4.98 -8.87 -7.57
CA LEU A 68 3.84 -8.15 -8.15
C LEU A 68 2.66 -9.09 -8.42
N ASN A 69 2.93 -10.32 -8.85
CA ASN A 69 1.89 -11.33 -9.06
C ASN A 69 1.22 -11.72 -7.74
N LEU A 70 1.99 -11.86 -6.67
CA LEU A 70 1.45 -12.21 -5.36
C LEU A 70 0.71 -11.03 -4.72
N VAL A 71 1.20 -9.79 -4.89
CA VAL A 71 0.46 -8.57 -4.51
C VAL A 71 -0.89 -8.50 -5.22
N ASN A 72 -0.92 -8.79 -6.53
CA ASN A 72 -2.18 -8.88 -7.28
C ASN A 72 -3.12 -9.90 -6.65
N LEU A 73 -2.63 -11.12 -6.44
CA LEU A 73 -3.41 -12.24 -5.91
C LEU A 73 -3.98 -11.92 -4.52
N VAL A 74 -3.13 -11.44 -3.61
CA VAL A 74 -3.54 -11.10 -2.24
C VAL A 74 -4.55 -9.95 -2.25
N SER A 75 -4.44 -8.99 -3.18
CA SER A 75 -5.40 -7.89 -3.28
C SER A 75 -6.84 -8.34 -3.60
N HIS A 76 -7.05 -9.52 -4.19
CA HIS A 76 -8.41 -10.05 -4.37
C HIS A 76 -9.10 -10.39 -3.05
N TYR A 77 -8.33 -10.66 -1.99
CA TYR A 77 -8.84 -11.12 -0.69
C TYR A 77 -8.51 -10.16 0.46
N ASN A 78 -7.61 -9.20 0.25
CA ASN A 78 -7.22 -8.19 1.22
C ASN A 78 -7.73 -6.80 0.77
N GLU A 79 -8.83 -6.35 1.38
CA GLU A 79 -9.51 -5.11 1.01
C GLU A 79 -8.63 -3.84 1.20
N PRO A 80 -7.87 -3.68 2.30
CA PRO A 80 -6.92 -2.57 2.42
C PRO A 80 -5.91 -2.52 1.27
N LEU A 81 -5.32 -3.67 0.91
CA LEU A 81 -4.37 -3.75 -0.20
C LEU A 81 -5.04 -3.46 -1.54
N ARG A 82 -6.27 -3.92 -1.77
CA ARG A 82 -7.05 -3.62 -2.98
C ARG A 82 -7.30 -2.12 -3.12
N ILE A 83 -7.79 -1.47 -2.06
CA ILE A 83 -8.05 -0.03 -2.03
C ILE A 83 -6.77 0.73 -2.31
N HIS A 84 -5.66 0.32 -1.69
CA HIS A 84 -4.35 0.92 -1.94
C HIS A 84 -3.97 0.84 -3.43
N LEU A 85 -4.07 -0.34 -4.05
CA LEU A 85 -3.79 -0.50 -5.49
C LEU A 85 -4.73 0.33 -6.37
N GLU A 86 -6.01 0.42 -6.03
CA GLU A 86 -7.00 1.23 -6.77
C GLU A 86 -6.71 2.74 -6.68
N ARG A 87 -6.34 3.24 -5.49
CA ARG A 87 -5.89 4.63 -5.29
C ARG A 87 -4.68 4.96 -6.17
N HIS A 88 -3.83 3.97 -6.47
CA HIS A 88 -2.60 4.14 -7.24
C HIS A 88 -2.69 3.86 -8.75
N LYS A 89 -3.86 3.46 -9.29
CA LYS A 89 -4.04 3.22 -10.74
C LYS A 89 -4.03 4.48 -11.62
N LYS A 90 -3.92 5.68 -11.04
CA LYS A 90 -3.96 6.96 -11.78
C LYS A 90 -2.80 7.89 -11.38
N GLY A 91 -1.77 7.94 -12.22
CA GLY A 91 -0.85 9.09 -12.38
C GLY A 91 -0.21 9.71 -11.13
N SER A 92 -0.16 9.01 -10.00
CA SER A 92 0.55 9.51 -8.81
C SER A 92 1.99 9.05 -8.85
N VAL A 93 2.92 10.00 -8.75
CA VAL A 93 4.34 9.70 -8.51
C VAL A 93 4.41 8.99 -7.16
N THR A 94 4.76 7.73 -7.20
CA THR A 94 4.98 6.86 -6.03
C THR A 94 6.42 6.36 -6.02
N TYR A 95 6.87 5.84 -4.87
CA TYR A 95 8.17 5.20 -4.71
C TYR A 95 8.43 4.02 -5.68
N PHE A 96 7.39 3.53 -6.37
CA PHE A 96 7.44 2.45 -7.38
C PHE A 96 7.48 2.97 -8.84
N SER A 97 7.54 4.29 -9.07
CA SER A 97 7.56 4.90 -10.41
C SER A 97 8.99 5.27 -10.77
N HIS A 98 9.52 4.74 -11.87
CA HIS A 98 10.85 5.11 -12.41
C HIS A 98 10.84 6.36 -13.30
N GLU A 99 9.77 7.15 -13.33
CA GLU A 99 9.76 8.39 -14.12
C GLU A 99 10.40 9.54 -13.34
N ASN A 100 11.71 9.72 -13.58
CA ASN A 100 12.41 10.98 -13.38
C ASN A 100 11.77 12.05 -14.27
N VAL A 101 10.79 12.77 -13.73
CA VAL A 101 10.34 14.04 -14.32
C VAL A 101 11.30 15.12 -13.87
N ILE A 102 12.48 15.16 -14.48
CA ILE A 102 13.30 16.37 -14.55
C ILE A 102 13.25 16.81 -16.00
N LYS A 103 12.64 17.97 -16.23
CA LYS A 103 12.61 18.67 -17.52
C LYS A 103 14.01 19.10 -17.95
#